data_AF-A0A800EV74-F1
#
_entry.id   AF-A0A800EV74-F1
#
_cell.length_a   1.000
_cell.length_b   1.000
_cell.length_c   1.000
_cell.angle_alpha   90.00
_cell.angle_beta   90.00
_cell.angle_gamma   90.00
#
_symmetry.space_group_name_H-M   'P 1'
#
loop_
_entity.id
_entity.type
_entity.pdbx_description
1 polymer ?
#
loop_
_entity_poly.entity_id
_entity_poly.type
_entity_poly.pdbx_seq_one_letter_code
_entity_poly.pdbx_strand_id
1 'polypeptide(L)' 'MTQIFIMVFDGLQPSQVTPELMPRLSAFADSGVRFQKHHPVFPTVTRINAASMVTGRYPGGHGLAANTMVMR' A
#
# COMPACT_ATOMS: atom_id res chain seq x y z
N MET A 1 -14.57 -21.93 -4.21
CA MET A 1 -13.29 -21.20 -4.38
C MET A 1 -13.37 -19.90 -3.60
N THR A 2 -12.31 -19.54 -2.87
CA THR A 2 -12.24 -18.25 -2.16
C THR A 2 -11.91 -17.14 -3.13
N GLN A 3 -12.68 -16.04 -3.10
CA GLN A 3 -12.39 -14.84 -3.88
C GLN A 3 -11.66 -13.82 -2.99
N ILE A 4 -10.63 -13.18 -3.54
CA ILE A 4 -9.83 -12.18 -2.83
C ILE A 4 -9.93 -10.86 -3.58
N PHE A 5 -10.29 -9.80 -2.87
CA PHE A 5 -10.35 -8.44 -3.41
C PHE A 5 -9.31 -7.57 -2.72
N ILE A 6 -8.45 -6.93 -3.50
CA ILE A 6 -7.42 -6.01 -3.02
C ILE A 6 -7.83 -4.59 -3.41
N MET A 7 -8.09 -3.75 -2.41
CA MET A 7 -8.37 -2.33 -2.58
C MET A 7 -7.16 -1.50 -2.17
N VAL A 8 -6.74 -0.57 -3.03
CA VAL A 8 -5.63 0.33 -2.77
C VAL A 8 -6.12 1.77 -2.82
N PHE A 9 -5.83 2.53 -1.76
CA PHE A 9 -6.03 3.97 -1.71
C PHE A 9 -4.64 4.63 -1.79
N ASP A 10 -4.28 5.15 -2.97
CA ASP A 10 -2.96 5.75 -3.16
C ASP A 10 -2.80 7.03 -2.30
N GLY A 11 -1.64 7.17 -1.65
CA GLY A 11 -1.33 8.32 -0.81
C GLY A 11 -2.14 8.47 0.48
N LEU A 12 -2.99 7.50 0.86
CA LEU A 12 -3.77 7.55 2.10
C LEU A 12 -2.90 7.24 3.31
N GLN A 13 -2.66 8.23 4.18
CA GLN A 13 -1.93 8.03 5.41
C GLN A 13 -2.85 7.38 6.48
N PRO A 14 -2.35 6.42 7.28
CA PRO A 14 -3.14 5.79 8.33
C PRO A 14 -3.77 6.78 9.33
N SER A 15 -3.09 7.89 9.62
CA SER A 15 -3.58 8.95 10.52
C SER A 15 -4.82 9.68 10.00
N GLN A 16 -5.11 9.61 8.70
CA GLN A 16 -6.29 10.24 8.09
C GLN A 16 -7.53 9.37 8.20
N VAL A 17 -7.39 8.09 8.55
CA VAL A 17 -8.51 7.15 8.68
C VAL A 17 -9.06 7.23 10.10
N THR A 18 -9.92 8.22 10.34
CA THR A 18 -10.60 8.42 11.63
C THR A 18 -12.11 8.13 11.52
N PRO A 19 -12.80 7.80 12.62
CA PRO A 19 -14.25 7.62 12.63
C PRO A 19 -15.04 8.85 12.15
N GLU A 20 -14.52 10.06 12.41
CA GLU A 20 -15.18 11.33 12.07
C GLU A 20 -15.07 11.64 10.58
N LEU A 21 -13.90 11.41 9.97
CA LEU A 21 -13.66 11.70 8.56
C LEU A 21 -14.06 10.54 7.63
N MET A 22 -13.82 9.30 8.07
CA MET A 22 -13.97 8.09 7.26
C MET A 22 -14.69 6.97 8.03
N PRO A 23 -15.95 7.18 8.47
CA PRO A 23 -16.65 6.26 9.37
C PRO A 23 -16.74 4.83 8.82
N ARG A 24 -16.96 4.67 7.51
CA ARG A 24 -17.04 3.35 6.86
C ARG A 24 -15.70 2.63 6.81
N LEU A 25 -14.62 3.34 6.47
CA LEU A 25 -13.29 2.74 6.35
C LEU A 25 -12.69 2.43 7.73
N SER A 26 -12.90 3.30 8.73
CA SER A 26 -12.50 3.01 10.11
C SER A 26 -13.21 1.76 10.63
N ALA A 27 -14.54 1.71 10.52
CA ALA A 27 -15.32 0.56 10.98
C ALA A 27 -14.93 -0.74 10.25
N PHE A 28 -14.68 -0.68 8.94
CA PHE A 28 -14.17 -1.82 8.19
C PHE A 28 -12.82 -2.31 8.74
N ALA A 29 -11.88 -1.40 8.94
CA ALA A 29 -10.57 -1.74 9.49
C ALA A 29 -10.64 -2.26 10.93
N ASP A 30 -11.59 -1.77 11.75
CA ASP A 30 -11.82 -2.22 13.13
C ASP A 30 -12.50 -3.60 13.20
N SER A 31 -13.29 -3.97 12.19
CA SER A 31 -13.89 -5.30 12.06
C SER A 31 -12.91 -6.40 11.61
N GLY A 32 -11.70 -6.00 11.18
CA GLY A 32 -10.68 -6.88 10.64
C GLY A 32 -9.35 -6.78 11.40
N VAL A 33 -8.25 -6.84 10.65
CA VAL A 33 -6.90 -6.76 11.21
C VAL A 33 -6.21 -5.49 10.70
N ARG A 34 -5.68 -4.70 11.64
CA ARG A 34 -4.83 -3.53 11.36
C ARG A 34 -3.35 -3.86 11.55
N PHE A 35 -2.54 -3.65 10.52
CA PHE A 35 -1.09 -3.78 10.62
C PHE A 35 -0.44 -2.48 11.14
N GLN A 36 -0.36 -2.33 12.47
CA GLN A 36 0.15 -1.10 13.11
C GLN A 36 1.61 -0.75 12.78
N LYS A 37 2.40 -1.74 12.34
CA LYS A 37 3.82 -1.57 11.96
C LYS A 37 4.04 -1.66 10.44
N HIS A 38 2.98 -1.56 9.64
CA HIS A 38 3.12 -1.55 8.19
C HIS A 38 3.85 -0.27 7.75
N HIS A 39 4.84 -0.42 6.87
CA HIS A 39 5.59 0.67 6.28
C HIS A 39 5.76 0.46 4.77
N PRO A 40 5.80 1.55 3.98
CA PRO A 40 6.12 1.44 2.57
C PRO A 40 7.56 0.94 2.37
N VAL A 41 7.86 0.50 1.15
CA VAL A 41 9.25 0.30 0.71
C VAL A 41 9.87 1.65 0.32
N PHE A 42 11.20 1.72 0.34
CA PHE A 42 11.94 2.88 -0.16
C PHE A 42 12.33 2.69 -1.64
N PRO A 43 12.17 3.70 -2.52
CA PRO A 43 11.56 5.00 -2.25
C PRO A 43 10.03 4.94 -2.18
N THR A 44 9.44 5.79 -1.35
CA THR A 44 8.01 5.81 -1.02
C THR A 44 7.17 6.45 -2.13
N VAL A 45 7.18 5.85 -3.31
CA VAL A 45 6.45 6.32 -4.50
C VAL A 45 5.54 5.22 -5.07
N THR A 46 4.50 5.64 -5.78
CA THR A 46 3.38 4.79 -6.24
C THR A 46 3.82 3.53 -6.96
N ARG A 47 4.58 3.65 -8.07
CA ARG A 47 4.90 2.48 -8.93
C ARG A 47 5.73 1.44 -8.21
N ILE A 48 6.56 1.87 -7.28
CA ILE A 48 7.46 1.00 -6.53
C ILE A 48 6.67 0.23 -5.47
N ASN A 49 5.85 0.92 -4.68
CA ASN A 49 5.05 0.26 -3.65
C ASN A 49 4.03 -0.70 -4.27
N ALA A 50 3.42 -0.35 -5.40
CA ALA A 50 2.53 -1.25 -6.12
C ALA A 50 3.26 -2.53 -6.58
N ALA A 51 4.44 -2.40 -7.18
CA ALA A 51 5.24 -3.54 -7.62
C ALA A 51 5.72 -4.41 -6.46
N SER A 52 6.19 -3.80 -5.36
CA SER A 52 6.60 -4.53 -4.17
C SER A 52 5.43 -5.28 -3.52
N MET A 53 4.23 -4.70 -3.48
CA MET A 53 3.03 -5.34 -2.92
C MET A 53 2.61 -6.59 -3.70
N VAL A 54 2.64 -6.56 -5.03
CA VAL A 54 2.18 -7.69 -5.86
C VAL A 54 3.26 -8.76 -6.07
N THR A 55 4.54 -8.40 -5.96
CA THR A 55 5.66 -9.36 -6.18
C THR A 55 6.29 -9.87 -4.90
N GLY A 56 6.07 -9.20 -3.76
CA GLY A 56 6.75 -9.52 -2.50
C GLY A 56 8.26 -9.24 -2.51
N ARG A 57 8.78 -8.51 -3.52
CA ARG A 57 10.20 -8.17 -3.64
C ARG A 57 10.43 -6.69 -3.33
N TYR A 58 11.61 -6.38 -2.80
CA TYR A 58 12.08 -4.99 -2.72
C TYR A 58 12.43 -4.44 -4.12
N PRO A 59 12.65 -3.12 -4.25
CA PRO A 59 12.95 -2.48 -5.53
C PRO A 59 14.14 -3.05 -6.29
N GLY A 60 15.20 -3.41 -5.58
CA GLY A 60 16.35 -4.11 -6.19
C GLY A 60 16.01 -5.49 -6.75
N GLY A 61 14.94 -6.12 -6.29
CA GLY A 61 14.47 -7.41 -6.78
C GLY A 61 13.54 -7.31 -8.00
N HIS A 62 12.60 -6.37 -8.00
CA HIS A 62 11.67 -6.20 -9.14
C HIS A 62 12.12 -5.16 -10.17
N GLY A 63 13.25 -4.46 -9.95
CA GLY A 63 13.89 -3.59 -10.93
C GLY A 63 13.25 -2.21 -11.14
N LEU A 64 12.20 -1.86 -10.37
CA LEU A 64 11.60 -0.52 -10.45
C LEU A 64 12.17 0.37 -9.34
N ALA A 65 13.05 1.28 -9.70
CA ALA A 65 13.77 2.15 -8.76
C ALA A 65 13.15 3.55 -8.55
N ALA A 66 12.20 3.98 -9.39
CA ALA A 66 11.57 5.29 -9.35
C ALA A 66 10.21 5.28 -10.06
N ASN A 67 9.41 6.35 -9.90
CA ASN A 67 8.26 6.57 -10.77
C ASN A 67 8.69 6.89 -12.22
N THR A 68 9.80 7.59 -12.37
CA THR A 68 10.42 7.95 -13.65
C THR A 68 11.89 7.56 -13.59
N MET A 69 12.35 6.74 -14.53
CA MET A 69 13.75 6.34 -14.64
C MET A 69 14.14 6.15 -16.10
N VAL A 70 15.43 6.27 -16.37
CA VAL A 70 16.05 5.90 -17.64
C VAL A 70 16.85 4.63 -17.41
N MET A 71 16.61 3.62 -18.22
CA MET A 71 17.40 2.39 -18.25
C MET A 71 18.23 2.39 -19.54
N ARG A 72 19.42 1.77 -19.49
CA ARG A 72 20.26 1.53 -20.66
C ARG A 72 19.84 0.24 -21.35
#